data_AF-A0AAE4Z819-F1
#
_entry.id   AF-A0AAE4Z819-F1
#
_cell.length_a   1.000
_cell.length_b   1.000
_cell.length_c   1.000
_cell.angle_alpha   90.00
_cell.angle_beta   90.00
_cell.angle_gamma   90.00
#
_symmetry.space_group_name_H-M   'P 1'
#
loop_
_entity.id
_entity.type
_entity.pdbx_description
1 polymer ?
#
loop_
_entity_poly.entity_id
_entity_poly.type
_entity_poly.pdbx_seq_one_letter_code
_entity_poly.pdbx_strand_id
1 'polypeptide(L)'
;MLGVRTGIGFKKGGRAASRRPVLAAALICFVPATASAQWIDAQLPRRGELQIGLTATSSTVGARLRPDGTRQPLAEVFLEGIGARQAPELSSLDSLLAAFYPQLGLPVPDSSGLGVISYDVLVEHTRAPISLSYGAMKWLAIFATVPLVYGKSFVNPGFDTLQADAGPAATAFGANPDAFFQDLGAGIGELESIVAADTLDPARQAAAAGLLADAQALEAGLTGFRDQVYVPTDTGAAGQQLNGFYSDVQSGFTEFGLDLPELTLAQPIAVEQAIGLTSGEAYGFDAPQTRWSGIKFGDIEVGLSLQPLNTFTATPENPRPTVPVRLKLDALYRFASGSPPAANFMFDPGTGQGQPDLELHGALDVGFGRRFWLSTFASYNLQFSADVERLVTSPESPIQQGAFTSTVRWDPGDILTLVAAPRFNLSRAITFAGLIRYQRHGKDQYTALDPIEPAAPFVPADLERNTRWWTTSFGFAVRYSGTDWSGDSRRSTIPLEIELRYLKVTSGGDGFAPARNVWEVGTRFYWSVFQ
;
A
#
# COMPACT_ATOMS: atom_id res chain seq x y z
N MET A 1 41.64 -7.62 13.09
CA MET A 1 41.02 -7.13 14.34
C MET A 1 39.95 -6.12 13.91
N LEU A 2 38.75 -6.16 14.51
CA LEU A 2 37.44 -5.62 14.07
C LEU A 2 36.60 -6.56 13.18
N GLY A 3 35.89 -7.47 13.86
CA GLY A 3 34.77 -8.22 13.31
C GLY A 3 33.45 -7.51 13.56
N VAL A 4 32.59 -7.47 12.54
CA VAL A 4 31.22 -6.97 12.60
C VAL A 4 30.31 -8.16 12.91
N ARG A 5 29.67 -8.14 14.09
CA ARG A 5 28.63 -9.12 14.48
C ARG A 5 27.30 -8.72 13.87
N THR A 6 26.79 -9.53 12.95
CA THR A 6 25.37 -9.59 12.58
C THR A 6 24.66 -10.54 13.55
N GLY A 7 23.68 -10.04 14.28
CA GLY A 7 22.86 -10.83 15.20
C GLY A 7 21.41 -10.43 15.05
N ILE A 8 20.69 -11.10 14.16
CA ILE A 8 19.23 -11.05 14.07
C ILE A 8 18.72 -12.18 14.96
N GLY A 9 18.27 -11.84 16.17
CA GLY A 9 17.64 -12.79 17.09
C GLY A 9 16.14 -12.83 16.86
N PHE A 10 15.63 -13.95 16.34
CA PHE A 10 14.20 -14.27 16.38
C PHE A 10 13.82 -14.73 17.79
N LYS A 11 12.91 -13.98 18.45
CA LYS A 11 12.23 -14.44 19.66
C LYS A 11 10.91 -15.12 19.28
N LYS A 12 10.78 -16.40 19.66
CA LYS A 12 9.51 -17.16 19.67
C LYS A 12 8.67 -16.77 20.90
N GLY A 13 7.35 -16.70 20.68
CA GLY A 13 6.30 -17.02 21.66
C GLY A 13 5.75 -15.88 22.53
N GLY A 14 4.48 -15.51 22.31
CA GLY A 14 3.69 -14.78 23.30
C GLY A 14 2.43 -14.06 22.78
N ARG A 15 1.30 -14.78 22.80
CA ARG A 15 -0.11 -14.34 22.79
C ARG A 15 -0.55 -13.30 21.72
N ALA A 16 -1.38 -13.79 20.80
CA ALA A 16 -2.15 -13.00 19.85
C ALA A 16 -3.13 -12.03 20.55
N ALA A 17 -2.73 -10.77 20.69
CA ALA A 17 -3.69 -9.68 20.68
C ALA A 17 -4.10 -9.46 19.22
N SER A 18 -5.41 -9.43 18.96
CA SER A 18 -6.01 -9.29 17.62
C SER A 18 -5.45 -8.08 16.88
N ARG A 19 -4.46 -8.31 16.01
CA ARG A 19 -3.93 -7.33 15.06
C ARG A 19 -4.84 -7.37 13.84
N ARG A 20 -5.68 -6.34 13.69
CA ARG A 20 -6.64 -6.25 12.58
C ARG A 20 -6.12 -5.21 11.57
N PRO A 21 -5.66 -5.62 10.37
CA PRO A 21 -5.36 -4.68 9.28
C PRO A 21 -6.67 -4.11 8.68
N VAL A 22 -6.57 -3.09 7.82
CA VAL A 22 -7.70 -2.40 7.16
C VAL A 22 -7.25 -1.90 5.79
N LEU A 23 -8.04 -2.21 4.75
CA LEU A 23 -7.70 -1.94 3.35
C LEU A 23 -8.00 -0.53 2.85
N ALA A 24 -9.12 0.07 3.26
CA ALA A 24 -9.58 1.37 2.77
C ALA A 24 -8.53 2.48 2.95
N ALA A 25 -7.66 2.32 3.94
CA ALA A 25 -6.56 3.23 4.23
C ALA A 25 -5.34 3.16 3.31
N ALA A 26 -5.17 2.10 2.51
CA ALA A 26 -4.10 2.06 1.52
C ALA A 26 -4.35 3.10 0.41
N LEU A 27 -5.61 3.30 0.00
CA LEU A 27 -5.99 4.25 -1.05
C LEU A 27 -5.91 5.72 -0.58
N ILE A 28 -6.22 6.00 0.69
CA ILE A 28 -6.14 7.36 1.27
C ILE A 28 -4.70 7.87 1.39
N CYS A 29 -3.71 6.98 1.42
CA CYS A 29 -2.30 7.38 1.37
C CYS A 29 -1.93 8.09 0.05
N PHE A 30 -2.76 7.95 -0.99
CA PHE A 30 -2.59 8.54 -2.32
C PHE A 30 -3.41 9.81 -2.52
N VAL A 31 -4.05 10.37 -1.49
CA VAL A 31 -4.64 11.71 -1.59
C VAL A 31 -3.57 12.63 -2.18
N PRO A 32 -3.77 13.14 -3.42
CA PRO A 32 -2.84 14.05 -4.04
C PRO A 32 -2.66 15.19 -3.06
N ALA A 33 -1.41 15.58 -2.85
CA ALA A 33 -1.11 16.69 -1.97
C ALA A 33 -1.90 17.92 -2.45
N THR A 34 -3.02 18.20 -1.78
CA THR A 34 -3.81 19.39 -2.00
C THR A 34 -2.90 20.56 -1.59
N ALA A 35 -2.57 21.40 -2.57
CA ALA A 35 -1.70 22.57 -2.48
C ALA A 35 -0.18 22.42 -2.22
N SER A 36 0.45 21.24 -2.32
CA SER A 36 1.93 21.22 -2.15
C SER A 36 2.71 21.83 -3.32
N ALA A 37 2.10 22.10 -4.46
CA ALA A 37 2.79 22.68 -5.62
C ALA A 37 2.69 24.22 -5.71
N GLN A 38 2.31 24.85 -4.60
CA GLN A 38 2.25 26.31 -4.50
C GLN A 38 3.44 26.82 -3.68
N TRP A 39 3.92 28.00 -4.03
CA TRP A 39 5.03 28.60 -3.30
C TRP A 39 4.53 29.12 -1.97
N ILE A 40 5.36 28.95 -0.93
CA ILE A 40 5.06 29.37 0.43
C ILE A 40 5.42 30.86 0.57
N ASP A 41 4.91 31.72 -0.31
CA ASP A 41 5.08 33.17 -0.24
C ASP A 41 3.80 33.92 -0.60
N ALA A 42 3.70 35.14 -0.09
CA ALA A 42 2.55 36.01 -0.28
C ALA A 42 2.68 36.92 -1.52
N GLN A 43 3.53 36.55 -2.49
CA GLN A 43 3.77 37.36 -3.68
C GLN A 43 2.62 37.24 -4.68
N LEU A 44 2.25 38.37 -5.29
CA LEU A 44 1.23 38.47 -6.33
C LEU A 44 1.88 39.04 -7.59
N PRO A 45 1.51 38.60 -8.82
CA PRO A 45 1.92 39.31 -10.03
C PRO A 45 1.43 40.76 -10.01
N ARG A 46 2.19 41.64 -10.63
CA ARG A 46 1.82 43.06 -10.74
C ARG A 46 0.66 43.25 -11.71
N ARG A 47 0.02 44.41 -11.60
CA ARG A 47 -0.98 44.83 -12.59
C ARG A 47 -0.38 44.76 -14.01
N GLY A 48 -1.02 43.99 -14.90
CA GLY A 48 -0.60 43.80 -16.29
C GLY A 48 0.52 42.77 -16.49
N GLU A 49 1.01 42.15 -15.41
CA GLU A 49 2.05 41.11 -15.45
C GLU A 49 1.39 39.74 -15.51
N LEU A 50 1.86 38.92 -16.45
CA LEU A 50 1.59 37.49 -16.53
C LEU A 50 2.72 36.75 -15.81
N GLN A 51 2.35 35.94 -14.84
CA GLN A 51 3.23 35.00 -14.18
C GLN A 51 2.95 33.59 -14.73
N ILE A 52 4.01 32.93 -15.17
CA ILE A 52 3.97 31.53 -15.60
C ILE A 52 4.79 30.73 -14.61
N GLY A 53 4.19 29.73 -13.99
CA GLY A 53 4.86 28.86 -13.03
C GLY A 53 4.82 27.40 -13.46
N LEU A 54 5.93 26.69 -13.26
CA LEU A 54 6.00 25.25 -13.36
C LEU A 54 6.56 24.70 -12.05
N THR A 55 5.75 23.93 -11.32
CA THR A 55 6.18 23.34 -10.06
C THR A 55 6.07 21.82 -10.12
N ALA A 56 7.20 21.13 -10.29
CA ALA A 56 7.24 19.68 -10.27
C ALA A 56 7.40 19.18 -8.83
N THR A 57 6.41 18.46 -8.32
CA THR A 57 6.45 17.75 -7.03
C THR A 57 6.52 16.25 -7.28
N SER A 58 7.51 15.56 -6.73
CA SER A 58 7.55 14.09 -6.66
C SER A 58 7.35 13.65 -5.21
N SER A 59 6.44 12.72 -4.99
CA SER A 59 6.17 12.14 -3.68
C SER A 59 6.28 10.63 -3.70
N THR A 60 6.87 10.07 -2.65
CA THR A 60 7.02 8.62 -2.49
C THR A 60 6.39 8.15 -1.19
N VAL A 61 5.65 7.05 -1.26
CA VAL A 61 5.00 6.40 -0.12
C VAL A 61 5.22 4.89 -0.24
N GLY A 62 5.98 4.31 0.69
CA GLY A 62 6.10 2.84 0.85
C GLY A 62 5.61 2.35 2.22
N ALA A 63 5.17 3.28 3.07
CA ALA A 63 4.67 2.99 4.41
C ALA A 63 3.63 4.03 4.84
N ARG A 64 2.88 3.69 5.89
CA ARG A 64 1.96 4.54 6.61
C ARG A 64 2.29 4.55 8.10
N LEU A 65 1.79 5.55 8.82
CA LEU A 65 1.81 5.62 10.28
C LEU A 65 0.47 5.10 10.79
N ARG A 66 0.50 4.21 11.78
CA ARG A 66 -0.68 3.69 12.47
C ARG A 66 -1.26 4.78 13.41
N PRO A 67 -2.46 4.57 14.00
CA PRO A 67 -3.02 5.51 14.97
C PRO A 67 -2.12 5.81 16.17
N ASP A 68 -1.26 4.85 16.54
CA ASP A 68 -0.24 4.98 17.61
C ASP A 68 1.06 5.66 17.15
N GLY A 69 1.14 6.08 15.88
CA GLY A 69 2.32 6.69 15.26
C GLY A 69 3.41 5.71 14.81
N THR A 70 3.23 4.40 15.02
CA THR A 70 4.20 3.39 14.56
C THR A 70 4.14 3.24 13.04
N ARG A 71 5.29 2.96 12.43
CA ARG A 71 5.38 2.78 10.98
C ARG A 71 4.94 1.38 10.57
N GLN A 72 4.16 1.29 9.49
CA GLN A 72 3.65 0.07 8.87
C GLN A 72 3.92 0.11 7.36
N PRO A 73 4.58 -0.88 6.73
CA PRO A 73 4.64 -0.99 5.27
C PRO A 73 3.25 -0.97 4.64
N LEU A 74 3.09 -0.32 3.48
CA LEU A 74 1.76 -0.17 2.85
C LEU A 74 1.07 -1.50 2.63
N ALA A 75 1.85 -2.51 2.22
CA ALA A 75 1.34 -3.80 1.86
C ALA A 75 1.25 -4.81 3.00
N GLU A 76 1.62 -4.44 4.23
CA GLU A 76 1.52 -5.34 5.40
C GLU A 76 0.07 -5.81 5.63
N VAL A 77 -0.92 -5.06 5.17
CA VAL A 77 -2.35 -5.44 5.26
C VAL A 77 -2.74 -6.60 4.34
N PHE A 78 -1.94 -6.88 3.32
CA PHE A 78 -2.17 -7.95 2.36
C PHE A 78 -1.34 -9.21 2.71
N LEU A 79 -0.68 -9.22 3.88
CA LEU A 79 -0.06 -10.42 4.41
C LEU A 79 -1.15 -11.37 4.86
N GLU A 80 -1.43 -12.37 4.04
CA GLU A 80 -2.45 -13.38 4.32
C GLU A 80 -1.94 -14.77 3.95
N GLY A 81 -2.21 -15.74 4.84
CA GLY A 81 -2.00 -17.15 4.52
C GLY A 81 -3.07 -17.61 3.52
N ILE A 82 -2.66 -18.32 2.48
CA ILE A 82 -3.59 -18.88 1.49
C ILE A 82 -4.20 -20.14 2.10
N GLY A 83 -5.38 -19.99 2.69
CA GLY A 83 -6.12 -21.07 3.33
C GLY A 83 -7.45 -21.36 2.63
N ALA A 84 -8.34 -22.08 3.30
CA ALA A 84 -9.64 -22.49 2.74
C ALA A 84 -10.55 -21.34 2.27
N ARG A 85 -10.28 -20.09 2.68
CA ARG A 85 -11.00 -18.91 2.19
C ARG A 85 -10.63 -18.55 0.74
N GLN A 86 -9.38 -18.76 0.37
CA GLN A 86 -8.85 -18.46 -0.96
C GLN A 86 -8.86 -19.71 -1.86
N ALA A 87 -8.64 -20.89 -1.27
CA ALA A 87 -8.68 -22.18 -1.94
C ALA A 87 -9.64 -23.13 -1.20
N PRO A 88 -10.96 -23.07 -1.49
CA PRO A 88 -11.99 -23.85 -0.79
C PRO A 88 -11.74 -25.36 -0.75
N GLU A 89 -10.99 -25.89 -1.70
CA GLU A 89 -10.56 -27.29 -1.79
C GLU A 89 -9.65 -27.71 -0.62
N LEU A 90 -9.05 -26.76 0.11
CA LEU A 90 -8.32 -27.09 1.35
C LEU A 90 -9.23 -27.58 2.47
N SER A 91 -10.51 -27.21 2.46
CA SER A 91 -11.48 -27.68 3.47
C SER A 91 -11.76 -29.18 3.38
N SER A 92 -11.73 -29.76 2.17
CA SER A 92 -11.84 -31.20 1.99
C SER A 92 -10.57 -31.91 2.45
N LEU A 93 -9.40 -31.31 2.20
CA LEU A 93 -8.14 -31.80 2.75
C LEU A 93 -8.16 -31.78 4.29
N ASP A 94 -8.55 -30.68 4.92
CA ASP A 94 -8.64 -30.56 6.38
C ASP A 94 -9.56 -31.62 6.98
N SER A 95 -10.72 -31.86 6.35
CA SER A 95 -11.68 -32.88 6.77
C SER A 95 -11.09 -34.29 6.65
N LEU A 96 -10.35 -34.55 5.58
CA LEU A 96 -9.66 -35.83 5.36
C LEU A 96 -8.55 -36.05 6.38
N LEU A 97 -7.71 -35.05 6.64
CA LEU A 97 -6.64 -35.13 7.64
C LEU A 97 -7.22 -35.37 9.04
N ALA A 98 -8.31 -34.69 9.40
CA ALA A 98 -8.99 -34.88 10.68
C ALA A 98 -9.58 -36.29 10.86
N ALA A 99 -10.01 -36.94 9.78
CA ALA A 99 -10.51 -38.31 9.82
C ALA A 99 -9.38 -39.36 9.80
N PHE A 100 -8.31 -39.09 9.06
CA PHE A 100 -7.22 -40.02 8.79
C PHE A 100 -6.16 -40.05 9.88
N TYR A 101 -5.66 -38.90 10.33
CA TYR A 101 -4.51 -38.83 11.25
C TYR A 101 -4.75 -39.56 12.57
N PRO A 102 -5.94 -39.48 13.20
CA PRO A 102 -6.21 -40.24 14.42
C PRO A 102 -6.13 -41.76 14.24
N GLN A 103 -6.41 -42.28 13.04
CA GLN A 103 -6.32 -43.71 12.74
C GLN A 103 -4.87 -44.20 12.74
N LEU A 104 -3.92 -43.30 12.43
CA LEU A 104 -2.48 -43.56 12.50
C LEU A 104 -1.85 -43.19 13.85
N GLY A 105 -2.65 -42.73 14.82
CA GLY A 105 -2.14 -42.18 16.08
C GLY A 105 -1.36 -40.87 15.92
N LEU A 106 -1.51 -40.18 14.79
CA LEU A 106 -0.85 -38.92 14.49
C LEU A 106 -1.68 -37.73 15.03
N PRO A 107 -1.05 -36.62 15.45
CA PRO A 107 -1.78 -35.43 15.87
C PRO A 107 -2.42 -34.74 14.67
N VAL A 108 -3.70 -34.37 14.79
CA VAL A 108 -4.43 -33.68 13.72
C VAL A 108 -3.86 -32.26 13.53
N PRO A 109 -3.50 -31.85 12.30
CA PRO A 109 -3.09 -30.48 12.00
C PRO A 109 -4.21 -29.47 12.26
N ASP A 110 -3.87 -28.25 12.67
CA ASP A 110 -4.87 -27.20 12.97
C ASP A 110 -5.64 -26.74 11.72
N SER A 111 -4.94 -26.57 10.59
CA SER A 111 -5.51 -26.21 9.27
C SER A 111 -4.45 -26.30 8.17
N SER A 112 -4.87 -26.65 6.95
CA SER A 112 -4.00 -26.66 5.77
C SER A 112 -3.88 -25.26 5.15
N GLY A 113 -2.69 -24.93 4.67
CA GLY A 113 -2.41 -23.70 3.95
C GLY A 113 -1.38 -23.90 2.85
N LEU A 114 -1.50 -23.12 1.78
CA LEU A 114 -0.59 -23.20 0.63
C LEU A 114 0.65 -22.33 0.79
N GLY A 115 0.74 -21.55 1.89
CA GLY A 115 1.83 -20.62 2.17
C GLY A 115 1.31 -19.22 2.48
N VAL A 116 2.22 -18.26 2.61
CA VAL A 116 1.88 -16.85 2.92
C VAL A 116 2.30 -15.95 1.77
N ILE A 117 1.35 -15.20 1.22
CA ILE A 117 1.66 -14.16 0.23
C ILE A 117 1.96 -12.84 0.94
N SER A 118 2.93 -12.12 0.38
CA SER A 118 3.36 -10.81 0.84
C SER A 118 3.59 -9.91 -0.35
N TYR A 119 3.51 -8.60 -0.14
CA TYR A 119 3.85 -7.64 -1.17
C TYR A 119 4.74 -6.56 -0.58
N ASP A 120 5.75 -6.14 -1.35
CA ASP A 120 6.47 -4.90 -1.12
C ASP A 120 5.95 -3.86 -2.09
N VAL A 121 5.54 -2.70 -1.56
CA VAL A 121 4.88 -1.66 -2.34
C VAL A 121 5.53 -0.31 -2.12
N LEU A 122 5.84 0.34 -3.23
CA LEU A 122 6.26 1.74 -3.28
C LEU A 122 5.42 2.46 -4.32
N VAL A 123 4.71 3.50 -3.91
CA VAL A 123 3.99 4.37 -4.85
C VAL A 123 4.73 5.68 -4.98
N GLU A 124 4.99 6.05 -6.22
CA GLU A 124 5.51 7.34 -6.62
C GLU A 124 4.40 8.11 -7.34
N HIS A 125 4.20 9.36 -6.92
CA HIS A 125 3.25 10.25 -7.55
C HIS A 125 3.94 11.60 -7.79
N THR A 126 4.08 11.93 -9.07
CA THR A 126 4.73 13.14 -9.56
C THR A 126 3.71 14.03 -10.24
N ARG A 127 3.62 15.29 -9.83
CA ARG A 127 2.73 16.32 -10.38
C ARG A 127 3.57 17.49 -10.86
N ALA A 128 3.32 17.98 -12.06
CA ALA A 128 3.95 19.16 -12.64
C ALA A 128 2.88 20.15 -13.14
N PRO A 129 2.19 20.85 -12.23
CA PRO A 129 1.31 21.97 -12.57
C PRO A 129 2.02 23.06 -13.37
N ILE A 130 1.39 23.38 -14.50
CA ILE A 130 1.60 24.59 -15.26
C ILE A 130 0.57 25.60 -14.76
N SER A 131 1.04 26.70 -14.19
CA SER A 131 0.21 27.76 -13.63
C SER A 131 0.34 29.04 -14.45
N LEU A 132 -0.78 29.69 -14.67
CA LEU A 132 -0.89 31.00 -15.31
C LEU A 132 -1.60 31.92 -14.31
N SER A 133 -0.96 33.03 -13.94
CA SER A 133 -1.55 34.03 -13.06
C SER A 133 -1.41 35.41 -13.65
N TYR A 134 -2.51 36.14 -13.79
CA TYR A 134 -2.55 37.47 -14.36
C TYR A 134 -2.93 38.50 -13.29
N GLY A 135 -2.06 39.47 -13.05
CA GLY A 135 -2.36 40.57 -12.15
C GLY A 135 -3.33 41.55 -12.79
N ALA A 136 -4.62 41.45 -12.46
CA ALA A 136 -5.65 42.36 -12.93
C ALA A 136 -5.52 43.75 -12.27
N MET A 137 -5.17 43.77 -10.99
CA MET A 137 -4.92 44.98 -10.19
C MET A 137 -3.68 44.81 -9.32
N LYS A 138 -3.29 45.85 -8.57
CA LYS A 138 -2.17 45.75 -7.60
C LYS A 138 -2.45 44.77 -6.45
N TRP A 139 -3.73 44.50 -6.18
CA TRP A 139 -4.20 43.66 -5.08
C TRP A 139 -5.01 42.45 -5.53
N LEU A 140 -5.24 42.27 -6.84
CA LEU A 140 -6.09 41.22 -7.41
C LEU A 140 -5.38 40.55 -8.58
N ALA A 141 -5.33 39.22 -8.56
CA ALA A 141 -4.95 38.39 -9.70
C ALA A 141 -5.98 37.27 -9.93
N ILE A 142 -6.03 36.80 -11.18
CA ILE A 142 -6.81 35.62 -11.59
C ILE A 142 -5.80 34.57 -12.00
N PHE A 143 -6.03 33.31 -11.62
CA PHE A 143 -5.12 32.23 -12.01
C PHE A 143 -5.85 30.98 -12.45
N ALA A 144 -5.14 30.19 -13.24
CA ALA A 144 -5.53 28.84 -13.63
C ALA A 144 -4.30 27.92 -13.57
N THR A 145 -4.53 26.66 -13.22
CA THR A 145 -3.49 25.64 -13.12
C THR A 145 -3.94 24.37 -13.83
N VAL A 146 -3.05 23.82 -14.65
CA VAL A 146 -3.23 22.54 -15.34
C VAL A 146 -2.12 21.58 -14.89
N PRO A 147 -2.42 20.59 -14.03
CA PRO A 147 -1.43 19.61 -13.60
C PRO A 147 -1.19 18.53 -14.66
N LEU A 148 0.08 18.33 -15.00
CA LEU A 148 0.54 17.08 -15.60
C LEU A 148 0.87 16.10 -14.49
N VAL A 149 0.26 14.93 -14.50
CA VAL A 149 0.39 13.93 -13.45
C VAL A 149 0.99 12.64 -14.02
N TYR A 150 1.92 12.10 -13.26
CA TYR A 150 2.61 10.85 -13.49
C TYR A 150 2.53 10.03 -12.22
N GLY A 151 1.93 8.85 -12.30
CA GLY A 151 1.81 7.92 -11.18
C GLY A 151 2.48 6.59 -11.52
N LYS A 152 3.23 6.05 -10.57
CA LYS A 152 3.84 4.73 -10.67
C LYS A 152 3.69 3.98 -9.36
N SER A 153 3.20 2.74 -9.43
CA SER A 153 3.22 1.82 -8.29
C SER A 153 4.18 0.68 -8.62
N PHE A 154 5.13 0.45 -7.72
CA PHE A 154 5.98 -0.73 -7.74
C PHE A 154 5.38 -1.72 -6.78
N VAL A 155 5.06 -2.91 -7.28
CA VAL A 155 4.54 -4.02 -6.48
C VAL A 155 5.44 -5.22 -6.76
N ASN A 156 6.08 -5.72 -5.70
CA ASN A 156 6.89 -6.93 -5.76
C ASN A 156 6.25 -7.99 -4.87
N PRO A 157 5.64 -9.06 -5.44
CA PRO A 157 5.11 -10.14 -4.65
C PRO A 157 6.25 -10.98 -4.06
N GLY A 158 6.10 -11.37 -2.80
CA GLY A 158 6.91 -12.38 -2.14
C GLY A 158 6.00 -13.52 -1.67
N PHE A 159 6.49 -14.75 -1.73
CA PHE A 159 5.74 -15.91 -1.29
C PHE A 159 6.60 -16.76 -0.36
N ASP A 160 6.10 -17.01 0.85
CA ASP A 160 6.76 -17.87 1.83
C ASP A 160 6.14 -19.27 1.77
N THR A 161 6.85 -20.18 1.10
CA THR A 161 6.51 -21.59 0.99
C THR A 161 6.89 -22.40 2.24
N LEU A 162 7.72 -21.86 3.15
CA LEU A 162 8.11 -22.57 4.37
C LEU A 162 6.94 -22.70 5.37
N GLN A 163 5.88 -21.93 5.16
CA GLN A 163 4.63 -22.02 5.91
C GLN A 163 3.54 -22.77 5.11
N ALA A 164 3.88 -23.42 4.00
CA ALA A 164 2.94 -24.23 3.23
C ALA A 164 2.86 -25.64 3.83
N ASP A 165 1.69 -26.01 4.32
CA ASP A 165 1.37 -27.34 4.81
C ASP A 165 0.68 -28.22 3.75
N ALA A 166 0.25 -27.62 2.64
CA ALA A 166 -0.37 -28.30 1.51
C ALA A 166 0.16 -27.78 0.16
N GLY A 167 0.07 -28.65 -0.85
CA GLY A 167 0.54 -28.40 -2.21
C GLY A 167 -0.25 -29.22 -3.24
N PRO A 168 -0.06 -28.98 -4.55
CA PRO A 168 -0.87 -29.64 -5.58
C PRO A 168 -0.65 -31.15 -5.61
N ALA A 169 -1.74 -31.91 -5.59
CA ALA A 169 -1.71 -33.38 -5.63
C ALA A 169 -0.97 -33.92 -6.86
N ALA A 170 -1.00 -33.19 -7.99
CA ALA A 170 -0.28 -33.55 -9.22
C ALA A 170 1.25 -33.61 -9.08
N THR A 171 1.80 -33.13 -7.96
CA THR A 171 3.24 -33.22 -7.65
C THR A 171 3.58 -34.30 -6.63
N ALA A 172 2.57 -34.97 -6.06
CA ALA A 172 2.73 -36.07 -5.11
C ALA A 172 2.66 -37.44 -5.80
N PHE A 173 3.07 -38.48 -5.09
CA PHE A 173 3.03 -39.89 -5.52
C PHE A 173 3.85 -40.21 -6.79
N GLY A 174 4.83 -39.36 -7.09
CA GLY A 174 5.75 -39.53 -8.22
C GLY A 174 5.11 -39.27 -9.59
N ALA A 175 5.81 -39.71 -10.66
CA ALA A 175 5.36 -39.46 -12.03
C ALA A 175 4.13 -40.27 -12.46
N ASN A 176 3.80 -41.34 -11.72
CA ASN A 176 2.65 -42.19 -11.98
C ASN A 176 1.98 -42.61 -10.65
N PRO A 177 1.04 -41.80 -10.13
CA PRO A 177 0.33 -42.11 -8.89
C PRO A 177 -0.36 -43.48 -8.92
N ASP A 178 -0.89 -43.90 -10.07
CA ASP A 178 -1.56 -45.20 -10.19
C ASP A 178 -0.61 -46.37 -9.95
N ALA A 179 0.63 -46.26 -10.44
CA ALA A 179 1.68 -47.25 -10.17
C ALA A 179 2.07 -47.26 -8.69
N PHE A 180 2.23 -46.08 -8.06
CA PHE A 180 2.51 -45.99 -6.62
C PHE A 180 1.45 -46.75 -5.80
N PHE A 181 0.17 -46.51 -6.04
CA PHE A 181 -0.91 -47.18 -5.31
C PHE A 181 -1.01 -48.68 -5.63
N GLN A 182 -0.73 -49.08 -6.87
CA GLN A 182 -0.70 -50.49 -7.24
C GLN A 182 0.44 -51.24 -6.53
N ASP A 183 1.63 -50.66 -6.49
CA ASP A 183 2.81 -51.25 -5.85
C ASP A 183 2.64 -51.28 -4.32
N LEU A 184 2.06 -50.24 -3.73
CA LEU A 184 1.70 -50.20 -2.31
C LEU A 184 0.72 -51.34 -1.96
N GLY A 185 -0.37 -51.47 -2.70
CA GLY A 185 -1.37 -52.51 -2.48
C GLY A 185 -0.81 -53.93 -2.71
N ALA A 186 0.08 -54.11 -3.68
CA ALA A 186 0.77 -55.37 -3.91
C ALA A 186 1.66 -55.76 -2.72
N GLY A 187 2.47 -54.84 -2.21
CA GLY A 187 3.30 -55.06 -1.02
C GLY A 187 2.46 -55.44 0.20
N ILE A 188 1.36 -54.71 0.44
CA ILE A 188 0.43 -55.00 1.56
C ILE A 188 -0.19 -56.39 1.40
N GLY A 189 -0.60 -56.79 0.20
CA GLY A 189 -1.14 -58.13 -0.08
C GLY A 189 -0.11 -59.26 0.12
N GLU A 190 1.17 -59.01 -0.14
CA GLU A 190 2.24 -59.95 0.17
C GLU A 190 2.42 -60.11 1.69
N LEU A 191 2.39 -59.02 2.46
CA LEU A 191 2.44 -59.09 3.93
C LEU A 191 1.20 -59.80 4.51
N GLU A 192 0.00 -59.53 3.97
CA GLU A 192 -1.23 -60.22 4.34
C GLU A 192 -1.11 -61.73 4.15
N SER A 193 -0.50 -62.16 3.04
CA SER A 193 -0.24 -63.57 2.76
C SER A 193 0.74 -64.21 3.76
N ILE A 194 1.77 -63.48 4.20
CA ILE A 194 2.72 -63.91 5.25
C ILE A 194 1.99 -64.08 6.59
N VAL A 195 1.16 -63.12 6.98
CA VAL A 195 0.38 -63.18 8.22
C VAL A 195 -0.61 -64.35 8.17
N ALA A 196 -1.31 -64.54 7.05
CA ALA A 196 -2.29 -65.62 6.90
C ALA A 196 -1.67 -67.03 6.89
N ALA A 197 -0.40 -67.17 6.50
CA ALA A 197 0.30 -68.46 6.49
C ALA A 197 0.56 -68.99 7.92
N ASP A 198 0.64 -68.11 8.92
CA ASP A 198 0.85 -68.45 10.35
C ASP A 198 2.07 -69.34 10.60
N THR A 199 3.15 -69.13 9.82
CA THR A 199 4.39 -69.92 9.90
C THR A 199 5.51 -69.24 10.69
N LEU A 200 5.32 -67.99 11.11
CA LEU A 200 6.32 -67.23 11.88
C LEU A 200 6.29 -67.63 13.36
N ASP A 201 7.37 -67.32 14.09
CA ASP A 201 7.33 -67.44 15.55
C ASP A 201 6.31 -66.44 16.16
N PRO A 202 5.75 -66.72 17.35
CA PRO A 202 4.64 -65.93 17.89
C PRO A 202 4.92 -64.42 18.02
N ALA A 203 6.17 -64.03 18.30
CA ALA A 203 6.52 -62.62 18.44
C ALA A 203 6.56 -61.92 17.08
N ARG A 204 7.18 -62.56 16.07
CA ARG A 204 7.15 -62.06 14.69
C ARG A 204 5.75 -62.07 14.08
N GLN A 205 4.93 -63.07 14.40
CA GLN A 205 3.54 -63.15 13.95
C GLN A 205 2.72 -61.96 14.46
N ALA A 206 2.87 -61.61 15.75
CA ALA A 206 2.20 -60.44 16.33
C ALA A 206 2.70 -59.12 15.73
N ALA A 207 4.02 -58.99 15.48
CA ALA A 207 4.60 -57.82 14.84
C ALA A 207 4.11 -57.63 13.40
N ALA A 208 4.06 -58.72 12.61
CA ALA A 208 3.56 -58.70 11.23
C ALA A 208 2.07 -58.31 11.17
N ALA A 209 1.25 -58.83 12.09
CA ALA A 209 -0.17 -58.47 12.17
C ALA A 209 -0.39 -56.99 12.56
N GLY A 210 0.44 -56.45 13.47
CA GLY A 210 0.41 -55.02 13.82
C GLY A 210 0.80 -54.14 12.63
N LEU A 211 1.92 -54.46 11.98
CA LEU A 211 2.40 -53.75 10.79
C LEU A 211 1.38 -53.79 9.65
N LEU A 212 0.70 -54.93 9.43
CA LEU A 212 -0.36 -55.05 8.44
C LEU A 212 -1.53 -54.12 8.74
N ALA A 213 -1.97 -54.03 10.01
CA ALA A 213 -3.04 -53.12 10.40
C ALA A 213 -2.66 -51.65 10.17
N ASP A 214 -1.43 -51.27 10.52
CA ASP A 214 -0.90 -49.92 10.29
C ASP A 214 -0.81 -49.60 8.78
N ALA A 215 -0.35 -50.56 7.97
CA ALA A 215 -0.23 -50.41 6.52
C ALA A 215 -1.60 -50.32 5.82
N GLN A 216 -2.59 -51.10 6.25
CA GLN A 216 -3.96 -51.02 5.73
C GLN A 216 -4.63 -49.67 6.09
N ALA A 217 -4.41 -49.17 7.32
CA ALA A 217 -4.90 -47.84 7.72
C ALA A 217 -4.24 -46.73 6.89
N LEU A 218 -2.92 -46.85 6.65
CA LEU A 218 -2.15 -45.94 5.82
C LEU A 218 -2.64 -45.95 4.36
N GLU A 219 -2.80 -47.13 3.75
CA GLU A 219 -3.29 -47.27 2.37
C GLU A 219 -4.69 -46.66 2.21
N ALA A 220 -5.61 -46.94 3.14
CA ALA A 220 -6.96 -46.38 3.12
C ALA A 220 -6.94 -44.85 3.15
N GLY A 221 -6.09 -44.25 3.99
CA GLY A 221 -5.93 -42.80 4.06
C GLY A 221 -5.23 -42.19 2.85
N LEU A 222 -4.14 -42.79 2.38
CA LEU A 222 -3.43 -42.34 1.18
C LEU A 222 -4.32 -42.40 -0.06
N THR A 223 -5.16 -43.42 -0.19
CA THR A 223 -6.14 -43.53 -1.28
C THR A 223 -7.14 -42.37 -1.24
N GLY A 224 -7.49 -41.87 -0.06
CA GLY A 224 -8.33 -40.69 0.11
C GLY A 224 -7.73 -39.40 -0.45
N PHE A 225 -6.40 -39.32 -0.57
CA PHE A 225 -5.71 -38.18 -1.20
C PHE A 225 -5.80 -38.17 -2.73
N ARG A 226 -6.16 -39.29 -3.36
CA ARG A 226 -6.14 -39.45 -4.83
C ARG A 226 -7.11 -38.52 -5.55
N ASP A 227 -8.25 -38.23 -4.90
CA ASP A 227 -9.29 -37.34 -5.44
C ASP A 227 -9.16 -35.89 -4.93
N GLN A 228 -8.12 -35.58 -4.15
CA GLN A 228 -7.90 -34.23 -3.64
C GLN A 228 -7.14 -33.37 -4.63
N VAL A 229 -7.47 -32.08 -4.67
CA VAL A 229 -6.70 -31.08 -5.43
C VAL A 229 -5.37 -30.76 -4.74
N TYR A 230 -5.40 -30.74 -3.40
CA TYR A 230 -4.26 -30.45 -2.55
C TYR A 230 -4.01 -31.59 -1.57
N VAL A 231 -2.73 -31.87 -1.31
CA VAL A 231 -2.27 -32.89 -0.35
C VAL A 231 -1.11 -32.32 0.48
N PRO A 232 -0.73 -32.96 1.60
CA PRO A 232 0.34 -32.45 2.45
C PRO A 232 1.68 -32.30 1.73
N THR A 233 2.44 -31.26 2.09
CA THR A 233 3.79 -31.01 1.59
C THR A 233 4.86 -31.66 2.46
N ASP A 234 6.03 -31.94 1.90
CA ASP A 234 7.20 -32.41 2.65
C ASP A 234 7.77 -31.37 3.63
N THR A 235 7.53 -30.08 3.39
CA THR A 235 7.92 -28.99 4.29
C THR A 235 6.95 -28.77 5.45
N GLY A 236 5.71 -29.21 5.29
CA GLY A 236 4.63 -29.02 6.27
C GLY A 236 4.70 -29.98 7.45
N ALA A 237 4.14 -29.58 8.59
CA ALA A 237 4.14 -30.43 9.79
C ALA A 237 3.34 -31.73 9.56
N ALA A 238 2.21 -31.62 8.85
CA ALA A 238 1.36 -32.74 8.49
C ALA A 238 2.11 -33.76 7.62
N GLY A 239 2.76 -33.30 6.55
CA GLY A 239 3.49 -34.18 5.65
C GLY A 239 4.74 -34.78 6.29
N GLN A 240 5.47 -34.05 7.14
CA GLN A 240 6.59 -34.62 7.89
C GLN A 240 6.17 -35.77 8.80
N GLN A 241 5.01 -35.66 9.45
CA GLN A 241 4.45 -36.74 10.27
C GLN A 241 4.03 -37.93 9.43
N LEU A 242 3.36 -37.69 8.30
CA LEU A 242 2.95 -38.75 7.38
C LEU A 242 4.16 -39.48 6.78
N ASN A 243 5.21 -38.74 6.39
CA ASN A 243 6.44 -39.31 5.86
C ASN A 243 7.21 -40.10 6.91
N GLY A 244 7.24 -39.62 8.16
CA GLY A 244 7.81 -40.35 9.29
C GLY A 244 7.10 -41.69 9.52
N PHE A 245 5.76 -41.66 9.60
CA PHE A 245 4.95 -42.87 9.74
C PHE A 245 5.15 -43.84 8.56
N TYR A 246 5.16 -43.33 7.32
CA TYR A 246 5.41 -44.13 6.13
C TYR A 246 6.80 -44.80 6.18
N SER A 247 7.83 -44.07 6.59
CA SER A 247 9.19 -44.59 6.74
C SER A 247 9.29 -45.69 7.79
N ASP A 248 8.54 -45.58 8.89
CA ASP A 248 8.47 -46.62 9.93
C ASP A 248 7.80 -47.88 9.36
N VAL A 249 6.69 -47.75 8.62
CA VAL A 249 6.03 -48.87 7.93
C VAL A 249 6.97 -49.51 6.91
N GLN A 250 7.60 -48.73 6.04
CA GLN A 250 8.55 -49.23 5.03
C GLN A 250 9.72 -49.99 5.67
N SER A 251 10.25 -49.49 6.80
CA SER A 251 11.30 -50.19 7.55
C SER A 251 10.81 -51.53 8.07
N GLY A 252 9.58 -51.59 8.61
CA GLY A 252 8.95 -52.83 9.04
C GLY A 252 8.80 -53.85 7.90
N PHE A 253 8.36 -53.42 6.71
CA PHE A 253 8.25 -54.29 5.53
C PHE A 253 9.59 -54.90 5.11
N THR A 254 10.67 -54.10 5.21
CA THR A 254 12.01 -54.55 4.88
C THR A 254 12.49 -55.68 5.81
N GLU A 255 12.03 -55.71 7.08
CA GLU A 255 12.32 -56.82 8.00
C GLU A 255 11.72 -58.16 7.56
N PHE A 256 10.67 -58.12 6.72
CA PHE A 256 10.04 -59.28 6.10
C PHE A 256 10.51 -59.52 4.66
N GLY A 257 11.50 -58.77 4.17
CA GLY A 257 12.04 -58.89 2.82
C GLY A 257 11.12 -58.35 1.73
N LEU A 258 10.20 -57.44 2.09
CA LEU A 258 9.29 -56.75 1.18
C LEU A 258 9.75 -55.30 0.99
N ASP A 259 9.62 -54.80 -0.23
CA ASP A 259 9.93 -53.41 -0.57
C ASP A 259 8.62 -52.65 -0.85
N LEU A 260 8.42 -51.53 -0.17
CA LEU A 260 7.34 -50.58 -0.49
C LEU A 260 7.86 -49.46 -1.40
N PRO A 261 6.99 -48.86 -2.26
CA PRO A 261 7.39 -47.74 -3.11
C PRO A 261 7.81 -46.52 -2.27
N GLU A 262 8.53 -45.57 -2.86
CA GLU A 262 8.88 -44.32 -2.18
C GLU A 262 7.67 -43.38 -2.12
N LEU A 263 7.33 -42.85 -0.94
CA LEU A 263 6.31 -41.83 -0.80
C LEU A 263 6.89 -40.46 -1.17
N THR A 264 6.42 -39.90 -2.29
CA THR A 264 6.70 -38.50 -2.65
C THR A 264 5.53 -37.63 -2.23
N LEU A 265 5.76 -36.64 -1.35
CA LEU A 265 4.76 -35.66 -0.96
C LEU A 265 4.70 -34.48 -1.93
N ALA A 266 3.64 -33.67 -1.83
CA ALA A 266 3.47 -32.53 -2.72
C ALA A 266 4.55 -31.48 -2.50
N GLN A 267 4.86 -30.76 -3.57
CA GLN A 267 5.70 -29.57 -3.51
C GLN A 267 4.83 -28.33 -3.27
N PRO A 268 5.34 -27.30 -2.57
CA PRO A 268 4.63 -26.03 -2.43
C PRO A 268 4.30 -25.40 -3.78
N ILE A 269 3.20 -24.65 -3.85
CA ILE A 269 2.80 -23.95 -5.09
C ILE A 269 3.84 -22.90 -5.50
N ALA A 270 3.87 -22.59 -6.80
CA ALA A 270 4.67 -21.48 -7.31
C ALA A 270 4.05 -20.12 -6.94
N VAL A 271 4.87 -19.07 -6.92
CA VAL A 271 4.42 -17.69 -6.62
C VAL A 271 3.32 -17.24 -7.59
N GLU A 272 3.43 -17.59 -8.87
CA GLU A 272 2.45 -17.24 -9.90
C GLU A 272 1.09 -17.88 -9.64
N GLN A 273 1.08 -19.12 -9.16
CA GLN A 273 -0.16 -19.81 -8.76
C GLN A 273 -0.75 -19.17 -7.50
N ALA A 274 0.09 -18.82 -6.53
CA ALA A 274 -0.33 -18.11 -5.32
C ALA A 274 -1.00 -16.77 -5.66
N ILE A 275 -0.42 -15.98 -6.58
CA ILE A 275 -1.01 -14.73 -7.06
C ILE A 275 -2.37 -14.98 -7.75
N GLY A 276 -2.46 -16.02 -8.57
CA GLY A 276 -3.72 -16.40 -9.23
C GLY A 276 -4.82 -16.82 -8.25
N LEU A 277 -4.45 -17.42 -7.12
CA LEU A 277 -5.38 -17.77 -6.04
C LEU A 277 -5.78 -16.58 -5.17
N THR A 278 -5.17 -15.41 -5.34
CA THR A 278 -5.46 -14.22 -4.52
C THR A 278 -5.85 -13.02 -5.36
N SER A 279 -6.19 -13.21 -6.64
CA SER A 279 -6.57 -12.12 -7.54
C SER A 279 -7.43 -12.60 -8.71
N GLY A 280 -8.00 -11.67 -9.46
CA GLY A 280 -8.88 -11.93 -10.59
C GLY A 280 -10.34 -11.60 -10.28
N GLU A 281 -11.23 -11.98 -11.20
CA GLU A 281 -12.66 -11.63 -11.15
C GLU A 281 -13.33 -12.08 -9.84
N ALA A 282 -12.96 -13.26 -9.32
CA ALA A 282 -13.52 -13.80 -8.08
C ALA A 282 -13.20 -12.94 -6.84
N TYR A 283 -12.16 -12.10 -6.91
CA TYR A 283 -11.68 -11.22 -5.85
C TYR A 283 -11.99 -9.74 -6.12
N GLY A 284 -12.56 -9.40 -7.28
CA GLY A 284 -12.89 -8.02 -7.65
C GLY A 284 -11.69 -7.10 -7.87
N PHE A 285 -10.47 -7.65 -7.97
CA PHE A 285 -9.27 -6.90 -8.28
C PHE A 285 -8.27 -7.71 -9.11
N ASP A 286 -7.51 -7.00 -9.93
CA ASP A 286 -6.48 -7.56 -10.78
C ASP A 286 -5.23 -7.92 -9.98
N ALA A 287 -4.48 -8.92 -10.46
CA ALA A 287 -3.21 -9.33 -9.86
C ALA A 287 -2.33 -8.12 -9.51
N PRO A 288 -1.87 -7.99 -8.24
CA PRO A 288 -1.02 -6.89 -7.83
C PRO A 288 0.25 -6.88 -8.67
N GLN A 289 0.43 -5.82 -9.45
CA GLN A 289 1.51 -5.70 -10.42
C GLN A 289 2.06 -4.29 -10.45
N THR A 290 3.33 -4.17 -10.87
CA THR A 290 3.94 -2.86 -11.09
C THR A 290 3.19 -2.14 -12.22
N ARG A 291 2.69 -0.94 -11.95
CA ARG A 291 1.88 -0.18 -12.90
C ARG A 291 2.42 1.21 -13.13
N TRP A 292 2.19 1.70 -14.34
CA TRP A 292 2.51 3.06 -14.74
C TRP A 292 1.30 3.71 -15.41
N SER A 293 0.89 4.89 -14.94
CA SER A 293 -0.27 5.61 -15.48
C SER A 293 0.01 6.36 -16.79
N GLY A 294 1.26 6.44 -17.23
CA GLY A 294 1.69 7.43 -18.23
C GLY A 294 1.65 8.86 -17.67
N ILE A 295 1.93 9.84 -18.53
CA ILE A 295 1.72 11.27 -18.23
C ILE A 295 0.30 11.62 -18.69
N LYS A 296 -0.53 12.13 -17.79
CA LYS A 296 -1.92 12.54 -18.07
C LYS A 296 -2.20 13.90 -17.44
N PHE A 297 -3.32 14.52 -17.83
CA PHE A 297 -3.82 15.68 -17.11
C PHE A 297 -4.46 15.23 -15.78
N GLY A 298 -4.21 15.98 -14.73
CA GLY A 298 -4.95 15.86 -13.48
C GLY A 298 -6.12 16.85 -13.41
N ASP A 299 -6.51 17.16 -12.18
CA ASP A 299 -7.60 18.08 -11.89
C ASP A 299 -7.21 19.55 -12.19
N ILE A 300 -7.94 20.19 -13.11
CA ILE A 300 -7.75 21.59 -13.48
C ILE A 300 -8.23 22.47 -12.32
N GLU A 301 -7.53 23.57 -12.07
CA GLU A 301 -7.87 24.52 -11.00
C GLU A 301 -8.01 25.93 -11.58
N VAL A 302 -9.00 26.68 -11.09
CA VAL A 302 -9.19 28.10 -11.43
C VAL A 302 -9.49 28.86 -10.15
N GLY A 303 -8.92 30.06 -10.01
CA GLY A 303 -9.07 30.82 -8.78
C GLY A 303 -8.74 32.30 -8.89
N LEU A 304 -8.88 32.96 -7.73
CA LEU A 304 -8.60 34.37 -7.51
C LEU A 304 -7.61 34.53 -6.36
N SER A 305 -6.74 35.52 -6.49
CA SER A 305 -5.74 35.88 -5.48
C SER A 305 -5.90 37.34 -5.08
N LEU A 306 -5.94 37.59 -3.77
CA LEU A 306 -6.05 38.90 -3.16
C LEU A 306 -4.80 39.21 -2.34
N GLN A 307 -4.26 40.43 -2.46
CA GLN A 307 -3.15 40.91 -1.63
C GLN A 307 -3.58 42.17 -0.87
N PRO A 308 -4.30 42.02 0.26
CA PRO A 308 -4.82 43.15 1.02
C PRO A 308 -3.72 43.99 1.70
N LEU A 309 -2.55 43.40 1.96
CA LEU A 309 -1.44 44.07 2.63
C LEU A 309 -0.11 43.72 1.95
N ASN A 310 0.68 44.74 1.63
CA ASN A 310 2.05 44.57 1.15
C ASN A 310 2.89 45.81 1.45
N THR A 311 3.71 45.74 2.50
CA THR A 311 4.67 46.79 2.87
C THR A 311 6.12 46.46 2.49
N PHE A 312 6.33 45.38 1.72
CA PHE A 312 7.65 45.02 1.18
C PHE A 312 8.09 45.94 0.05
N THR A 313 7.19 46.70 -0.55
CA THR A 313 7.52 47.67 -1.60
C THR A 313 7.87 49.01 -0.96
N ALA A 314 9.07 49.54 -1.23
CA ALA A 314 9.42 50.92 -0.86
C ALA A 314 8.99 51.83 -2.00
N THR A 315 8.29 52.92 -1.69
CA THR A 315 8.16 54.06 -2.60
C THR A 315 8.88 55.27 -1.99
N PRO A 316 9.25 56.30 -2.78
CA PRO A 316 9.82 57.52 -2.24
C PRO A 316 8.95 58.16 -1.14
N GLU A 317 7.63 58.01 -1.27
CA GLU A 317 6.61 58.53 -0.36
C GLU A 317 6.34 57.61 0.85
N ASN A 318 6.73 56.33 0.78
CA ASN A 318 6.49 55.35 1.84
C ASN A 318 7.73 54.42 1.97
N PRO A 319 8.71 54.81 2.80
CA PRO A 319 9.91 54.00 3.00
C PRO A 319 9.55 52.66 3.64
N ARG A 320 10.30 51.61 3.29
CA ARG A 320 10.09 50.27 3.86
C ARG A 320 10.16 50.32 5.39
N PRO A 321 9.16 49.75 6.10
CA PRO A 321 9.21 49.65 7.56
C PRO A 321 10.31 48.68 7.99
N THR A 322 10.75 48.81 9.25
CA THR A 322 11.74 47.90 9.87
C THR A 322 11.30 46.43 9.84
N VAL A 323 9.98 46.21 9.90
CA VAL A 323 9.32 44.90 9.82
C VAL A 323 8.30 44.95 8.68
N PRO A 324 8.69 44.62 7.44
CA PRO A 324 7.75 44.56 6.33
C PRO A 324 6.85 43.33 6.45
N VAL A 325 5.59 43.48 6.03
CA VAL A 325 4.54 42.47 6.12
C VAL A 325 3.81 42.38 4.79
N ARG A 326 3.51 41.16 4.35
CA ARG A 326 2.75 40.88 3.12
C ARG A 326 1.77 39.76 3.37
N LEU A 327 0.50 39.97 3.03
CA LEU A 327 -0.57 38.99 3.18
C LEU A 327 -1.19 38.74 1.81
N LYS A 328 -1.35 37.46 1.47
CA LYS A 328 -2.07 36.99 0.29
C LYS A 328 -3.17 36.02 0.72
N LEU A 329 -4.34 36.13 0.11
CA LEU A 329 -5.46 35.23 0.29
C LEU A 329 -5.86 34.68 -1.08
N ASP A 330 -6.01 33.37 -1.21
CA ASP A 330 -6.45 32.74 -2.46
C ASP A 330 -7.74 31.95 -2.24
N ALA A 331 -8.59 31.92 -3.26
CA ALA A 331 -9.73 31.03 -3.34
C ALA A 331 -9.72 30.34 -4.70
N LEU A 332 -9.82 29.01 -4.73
CA LEU A 332 -9.82 28.23 -5.97
C LEU A 332 -10.88 27.15 -5.97
N TYR A 333 -11.37 26.83 -7.16
CA TYR A 333 -12.20 25.68 -7.43
C TYR A 333 -11.39 24.67 -8.25
N ARG A 334 -11.39 23.40 -7.81
CA ARG A 334 -10.75 22.28 -8.49
C ARG A 334 -11.83 21.45 -9.19
N PHE A 335 -11.67 21.23 -10.49
CA PHE A 335 -12.54 20.39 -11.28
C PHE A 335 -12.10 18.93 -11.21
N ALA A 336 -13.05 17.99 -11.15
CA ALA A 336 -12.78 16.55 -11.25
C ALA A 336 -12.44 16.11 -12.68
N SER A 337 -11.41 16.70 -13.28
CA SER A 337 -11.01 16.42 -14.68
C SER A 337 -9.96 15.31 -14.82
N GLY A 338 -9.27 14.96 -13.73
CA GLY A 338 -8.35 13.84 -13.67
C GLY A 338 -9.09 12.51 -13.52
N SER A 339 -8.43 11.43 -13.92
CA SER A 339 -8.95 10.07 -13.69
C SER A 339 -8.74 9.65 -12.24
N PRO A 340 -9.79 9.19 -11.52
CA PRO A 340 -9.65 8.62 -10.18
C PRO A 340 -8.85 7.30 -10.23
N PRO A 341 -8.28 6.86 -9.10
CA PRO A 341 -7.73 5.50 -8.96
C PRO A 341 -8.77 4.45 -9.35
N ALA A 342 -8.39 3.49 -10.19
CA ALA A 342 -9.26 2.37 -10.53
C ALA A 342 -9.47 1.44 -9.34
N ALA A 343 -10.72 1.09 -9.05
CA ALA A 343 -11.08 0.33 -7.85
C ALA A 343 -10.57 -1.12 -7.87
N ASN A 344 -10.49 -1.73 -9.05
CA ASN A 344 -10.00 -3.09 -9.25
C ASN A 344 -8.45 -3.17 -9.31
N PHE A 345 -7.73 -2.05 -9.24
CA PHE A 345 -6.27 -2.06 -9.24
C PHE A 345 -5.72 -1.63 -7.88
N MET A 346 -5.05 -2.56 -7.21
CA MET A 346 -4.38 -2.23 -5.96
C MET A 346 -3.28 -1.18 -6.19
N PHE A 347 -3.28 -0.15 -5.34
CA PHE A 347 -2.29 0.93 -5.35
C PHE A 347 -2.24 1.73 -6.66
N ASP A 348 -3.34 1.84 -7.41
CA ASP A 348 -3.42 2.79 -8.51
C ASP A 348 -3.27 4.22 -7.97
N PRO A 349 -2.24 4.97 -8.38
CA PRO A 349 -2.05 6.34 -7.91
C PRO A 349 -3.09 7.32 -8.49
N GLY A 350 -3.82 6.96 -9.56
CA GLY A 350 -4.72 7.87 -10.25
C GLY A 350 -4.03 9.15 -10.76
N THR A 351 -4.83 10.09 -11.26
CA THR A 351 -4.37 11.40 -11.75
C THR A 351 -5.20 12.57 -11.20
N GLY A 352 -6.41 12.27 -10.73
CA GLY A 352 -7.26 13.10 -9.89
C GLY A 352 -7.94 12.20 -8.86
N GLN A 353 -8.86 12.77 -8.08
CA GLN A 353 -9.59 12.00 -7.06
C GLN A 353 -11.02 11.60 -7.48
N GLY A 354 -11.55 12.25 -8.53
CA GLY A 354 -12.91 12.01 -9.04
C GLY A 354 -13.97 12.95 -8.45
N GLN A 355 -13.59 13.87 -7.57
CA GLN A 355 -14.49 14.87 -6.98
C GLN A 355 -13.98 16.30 -7.18
N PRO A 356 -14.89 17.29 -7.22
CA PRO A 356 -14.51 18.69 -7.17
C PRO A 356 -14.21 19.15 -5.74
N ASP A 357 -13.37 20.18 -5.63
CA ASP A 357 -13.02 20.78 -4.34
C ASP A 357 -13.11 22.31 -4.37
N LEU A 358 -13.31 22.92 -3.20
CA LEU A 358 -13.13 24.35 -2.95
C LEU A 358 -11.99 24.55 -1.94
N GLU A 359 -10.96 25.29 -2.33
CA GLU A 359 -9.80 25.51 -1.48
C GLU A 359 -9.61 27.00 -1.15
N LEU A 360 -9.37 27.29 0.13
CA LEU A 360 -9.05 28.63 0.64
C LEU A 360 -7.63 28.64 1.19
N HIS A 361 -6.82 29.59 0.74
CA HIS A 361 -5.42 29.73 1.15
C HIS A 361 -5.14 31.09 1.78
N GLY A 362 -4.19 31.12 2.69
CA GLY A 362 -3.57 32.33 3.20
C GLY A 362 -2.07 32.18 3.28
N ALA A 363 -1.33 33.18 2.80
CA ALA A 363 0.12 33.26 2.95
C ALA A 363 0.50 34.60 3.59
N LEU A 364 1.40 34.55 4.57
CA LEU A 364 1.90 35.72 5.30
C LEU A 364 3.42 35.70 5.29
N ASP A 365 4.03 36.79 4.83
CA ASP A 365 5.46 37.04 4.97
C ASP A 365 5.70 38.17 5.98
N VAL A 366 6.65 37.97 6.89
CA VAL A 366 7.09 38.96 7.87
C VAL A 366 8.61 39.07 7.84
N GLY A 367 9.14 40.25 7.50
CA GLY A 367 10.56 40.51 7.43
C GLY A 367 11.16 40.97 8.76
N PHE A 368 12.38 40.52 9.05
CA PHE A 368 13.16 40.91 10.23
C PHE A 368 14.56 41.34 9.80
N GLY A 369 14.75 42.67 9.72
CA GLY A 369 16.00 43.24 9.23
C GLY A 369 16.22 42.95 7.74
N ARG A 370 17.48 42.73 7.34
CA ARG A 370 17.86 42.61 5.91
C ARG A 370 17.99 41.17 5.40
N ARG A 371 18.10 40.19 6.31
CA ARG A 371 18.47 38.81 5.96
C ARG A 371 17.48 37.76 6.43
N PHE A 372 16.56 38.08 7.32
CA PHE A 372 15.63 37.11 7.88
C PHE A 372 14.20 37.50 7.56
N TRP A 373 13.38 36.49 7.34
CA TRP A 373 11.93 36.62 7.26
C TRP A 373 11.28 35.28 7.58
N LEU A 374 10.03 35.35 8.01
CA LEU A 374 9.19 34.20 8.23
C LEU A 374 8.09 34.21 7.17
N SER A 375 7.96 33.11 6.43
CA SER A 375 6.80 32.86 5.60
C SER A 375 5.92 31.82 6.28
N THR A 376 4.62 32.08 6.37
CA THR A 376 3.63 31.11 6.81
C THR A 376 2.57 30.90 5.75
N PHE A 377 2.01 29.70 5.71
CA PHE A 377 0.93 29.33 4.81
C PHE A 377 -0.11 28.51 5.56
N ALA A 378 -1.38 28.76 5.28
CA ALA A 378 -2.49 27.97 5.77
C ALA A 378 -3.43 27.68 4.60
N SER A 379 -3.92 26.44 4.50
CA SER A 379 -4.98 26.07 3.57
C SER A 379 -6.06 25.25 4.24
N TYR A 380 -7.29 25.45 3.79
CA TYR A 380 -8.44 24.61 4.10
C TYR A 380 -9.07 24.13 2.79
N ASN A 381 -9.10 22.82 2.59
CA ASN A 381 -9.70 22.18 1.42
C ASN A 381 -11.05 21.56 1.81
N LEU A 382 -12.12 22.16 1.29
CA LEU A 382 -13.47 21.62 1.32
C LEU A 382 -13.60 20.64 0.16
N GLN A 383 -13.63 19.34 0.46
CA GLN A 383 -13.78 18.32 -0.57
C GLN A 383 -15.27 17.99 -0.71
N PHE A 384 -15.82 18.06 -1.92
CA PHE A 384 -17.24 17.76 -2.12
C PHE A 384 -17.47 16.26 -2.30
N SER A 385 -18.65 15.80 -1.91
CA SER A 385 -19.05 14.41 -2.11
C SER A 385 -19.15 14.06 -3.60
N ALA A 386 -18.72 12.85 -3.97
CA ALA A 386 -18.87 12.33 -5.33
C ALA A 386 -19.22 10.84 -5.32
N ASP A 387 -19.80 10.38 -6.42
CA ASP A 387 -20.09 8.97 -6.65
C ASP A 387 -18.84 8.34 -7.29
N VAL A 388 -18.26 7.33 -6.64
CA VAL A 388 -16.99 6.71 -7.04
C VAL A 388 -17.07 5.20 -6.95
N GLU A 389 -16.35 4.50 -7.82
CA GLU A 389 -16.13 3.07 -7.70
C GLU A 389 -15.12 2.79 -6.57
N ARG A 390 -15.45 1.83 -5.69
CA ARG A 390 -14.57 1.37 -4.61
C ARG A 390 -14.63 -0.14 -4.47
N LEU A 391 -13.48 -0.72 -4.14
CA LEU A 391 -13.43 -2.09 -3.67
C LEU A 391 -14.08 -2.17 -2.29
N VAL A 392 -15.18 -2.91 -2.20
CA VAL A 392 -15.89 -3.21 -0.97
C VAL A 392 -15.42 -4.56 -0.47
N THR A 393 -14.64 -4.54 0.61
CA THR A 393 -14.09 -5.75 1.23
C THR A 393 -13.96 -5.56 2.73
N SER A 394 -13.90 -6.68 3.48
CA SER A 394 -13.68 -6.64 4.91
C SER A 394 -12.29 -6.06 5.19
N PRO A 395 -12.15 -5.13 6.15
CA PRO A 395 -10.86 -4.68 6.62
C PRO A 395 -9.95 -5.83 7.07
N GLU A 396 -10.57 -6.86 7.65
CA GLU A 396 -9.91 -7.96 8.35
C GLU A 396 -9.39 -9.05 7.40
N SER A 397 -9.96 -9.13 6.19
CA SER A 397 -9.55 -10.05 5.13
C SER A 397 -9.76 -9.35 3.80
N PRO A 398 -8.80 -8.52 3.38
CA PRO A 398 -8.96 -7.74 2.16
C PRO A 398 -8.94 -8.58 0.89
N ILE A 399 -8.26 -9.73 0.94
CA ILE A 399 -8.16 -10.71 -0.13
C ILE A 399 -9.13 -11.85 0.20
N GLN A 400 -10.38 -11.68 -0.21
CA GLN A 400 -11.42 -12.69 -0.04
C GLN A 400 -12.23 -12.82 -1.32
N GLN A 401 -12.68 -14.04 -1.60
CA GLN A 401 -13.62 -14.27 -2.69
C GLN A 401 -14.91 -13.50 -2.40
N GLY A 402 -15.45 -12.86 -3.43
CA GLY A 402 -16.59 -11.98 -3.29
C GLY A 402 -16.27 -10.59 -2.73
N ALA A 403 -15.03 -10.14 -2.82
CA ALA A 403 -14.76 -8.71 -2.84
C ALA A 403 -15.15 -8.17 -4.22
N PHE A 404 -15.87 -7.04 -4.24
CA PHE A 404 -16.42 -6.46 -5.47
C PHE A 404 -16.18 -4.97 -5.53
N THR A 405 -16.06 -4.45 -6.74
CA THR A 405 -16.13 -3.02 -7.00
C THR A 405 -17.60 -2.60 -7.00
N SER A 406 -17.96 -1.62 -6.16
CA SER A 406 -19.29 -1.04 -6.12
C SER A 406 -19.20 0.48 -6.22
N THR A 407 -20.21 1.08 -6.83
CA THR A 407 -20.39 2.54 -6.79
C THR A 407 -20.88 2.93 -5.40
N VAL A 408 -20.16 3.84 -4.76
CA VAL A 408 -20.50 4.40 -3.45
C VAL A 408 -20.45 5.92 -3.54
N ARG A 409 -21.28 6.60 -2.76
CA ARG A 409 -21.12 8.03 -2.54
C ARG A 409 -20.12 8.25 -1.42
N TRP A 410 -19.00 8.82 -1.80
CA TRP A 410 -17.89 9.15 -0.93
C TRP A 410 -17.92 10.64 -0.59
N ASP A 411 -17.96 10.95 0.69
CA ASP A 411 -17.74 12.29 1.24
C ASP A 411 -16.35 12.32 1.90
N PRO A 412 -15.31 12.73 1.16
CA PRO A 412 -13.95 12.82 1.68
C PRO A 412 -13.82 13.82 2.83
N GLY A 413 -13.03 13.47 3.83
CA GLY A 413 -12.79 14.38 4.96
C GLY A 413 -11.97 15.61 4.57
N ASP A 414 -12.41 16.81 4.97
CA ASP A 414 -11.70 18.07 4.70
C ASP A 414 -10.22 18.08 5.15
N ILE A 415 -9.39 18.86 4.47
CA ILE A 415 -7.95 18.94 4.74
C ILE A 415 -7.55 20.32 5.24
N LEU A 416 -6.90 20.38 6.40
CA LEU A 416 -6.20 21.56 6.90
C LEU A 416 -4.70 21.37 6.72
N THR A 417 -4.03 22.35 6.11
CA THR A 417 -2.56 22.39 6.04
C THR A 417 -2.05 23.69 6.65
N LEU A 418 -1.02 23.60 7.48
CA LEU A 418 -0.30 24.72 8.06
C LEU A 418 1.20 24.55 7.77
N VAL A 419 1.86 25.60 7.32
CA VAL A 419 3.29 25.61 7.04
C VAL A 419 3.94 26.84 7.65
N ALA A 420 5.09 26.64 8.29
CA ALA A 420 5.99 27.69 8.71
C ALA A 420 7.36 27.49 8.06
N ALA A 421 7.89 28.57 7.50
CA ALA A 421 9.15 28.60 6.78
C ALA A 421 10.01 29.78 7.23
N PRO A 422 10.77 29.66 8.33
CA PRO A 422 11.82 30.62 8.64
C PRO A 422 12.86 30.60 7.52
N ARG A 423 13.18 31.76 6.95
CA ARG A 423 14.13 31.86 5.85
C ARG A 423 15.25 32.85 6.14
N PHE A 424 16.40 32.54 5.54
CA PHE A 424 17.65 33.30 5.61
C PHE A 424 18.16 33.61 4.21
N ASN A 425 18.31 34.89 3.91
CA ASN A 425 18.88 35.37 2.66
C ASN A 425 20.41 35.39 2.79
N LEU A 426 21.06 34.42 2.15
CA LEU A 426 22.52 34.37 2.06
C LEU A 426 23.05 35.51 1.19
N SER A 427 22.36 35.79 0.09
CA SER A 427 22.65 36.90 -0.83
C SER A 427 21.35 37.58 -1.27
N ARG A 428 21.44 38.54 -2.20
CA ARG A 428 20.23 39.13 -2.82
C ARG A 428 19.45 38.13 -3.67
N ALA A 429 20.11 37.07 -4.13
CA ALA A 429 19.54 36.10 -5.05
C ALA A 429 19.32 34.73 -4.42
N ILE A 430 19.96 34.40 -3.30
CA ILE A 430 19.91 33.05 -2.70
C ILE A 430 19.31 33.11 -1.30
N THR A 431 18.27 32.31 -1.09
CA THR A 431 17.55 32.16 0.19
C THR A 431 17.50 30.70 0.59
N PHE A 432 17.76 30.41 1.86
CA PHE A 432 17.53 29.11 2.49
C PHE A 432 16.32 29.18 3.41
N ALA A 433 15.56 28.10 3.54
CA ALA A 433 14.50 27.99 4.53
C ALA A 433 14.52 26.63 5.24
N GLY A 434 14.17 26.64 6.52
CA GLY A 434 13.69 25.44 7.21
C GLY A 434 12.19 25.32 6.98
N LEU A 435 11.65 24.11 6.84
CA LEU A 435 10.22 23.88 6.61
C LEU A 435 9.62 23.05 7.73
N ILE A 436 8.49 23.50 8.26
CA ILE A 436 7.65 22.77 9.21
C ILE A 436 6.25 22.74 8.63
N ARG A 437 5.69 21.55 8.41
CA ARG A 437 4.32 21.39 7.91
C ARG A 437 3.51 20.53 8.87
N TYR A 438 2.34 21.02 9.25
CA TYR A 438 1.29 20.24 9.90
C TYR A 438 0.15 20.05 8.90
N GLN A 439 -0.36 18.83 8.79
CA GLN A 439 -1.50 18.52 7.94
C GLN A 439 -2.48 17.65 8.72
N ARG A 440 -3.77 17.90 8.55
CA ARG A 440 -4.85 17.12 9.14
C ARG A 440 -5.90 16.83 8.08
N HIS A 441 -6.37 15.60 8.05
CA HIS A 441 -7.44 15.11 7.19
C HIS A 441 -8.63 14.70 8.04
N GLY A 442 -9.83 15.11 7.63
CA GLY A 442 -11.10 14.72 8.23
C GLY A 442 -11.35 13.21 8.13
N LYS A 443 -12.44 12.76 8.74
CA LYS A 443 -12.89 11.38 8.56
C LYS A 443 -13.71 11.32 7.26
N ASP A 444 -13.39 10.38 6.38
CA ASP A 444 -14.24 10.08 5.23
C ASP A 444 -15.58 9.50 5.68
N GLN A 445 -16.62 9.71 4.88
CA GLN A 445 -17.92 9.06 5.01
C GLN A 445 -18.29 8.36 3.71
N TYR A 446 -18.96 7.22 3.82
CA TYR A 446 -19.40 6.45 2.67
C TYR A 446 -20.89 6.10 2.77
N THR A 447 -21.60 6.15 1.65
CA THR A 447 -22.99 5.72 1.55
C THR A 447 -23.16 4.83 0.32
N ALA A 448 -23.87 3.71 0.47
CA ALA A 448 -24.19 2.85 -0.66
C ALA A 448 -25.23 3.52 -1.56
N LEU A 449 -25.05 3.38 -2.87
CA LEU A 449 -26.00 3.89 -3.87
C LEU A 449 -26.85 2.77 -4.48
N ASP A 450 -26.25 1.59 -4.63
CA ASP A 450 -26.91 0.40 -5.17
C ASP A 450 -26.99 -0.72 -4.11
N PRO A 451 -27.95 -1.65 -4.21
CA PRO A 451 -27.86 -2.93 -3.51
C PRO A 451 -26.57 -3.62 -3.96
N ILE A 452 -25.64 -3.85 -3.03
CA ILE A 452 -24.39 -4.56 -3.33
C ILE A 452 -24.73 -6.04 -3.49
N GLU A 453 -24.60 -6.55 -4.71
CA GLU A 453 -24.82 -7.96 -5.05
C GLU A 453 -23.48 -8.66 -5.36
N PRO A 454 -23.27 -9.90 -4.89
CA PRO A 454 -24.04 -10.62 -3.87
C PRO A 454 -24.01 -9.90 -2.52
N ALA A 455 -25.03 -10.16 -1.68
CA ALA A 455 -25.27 -9.55 -0.38
C ALA A 455 -24.16 -9.81 0.68
N ALA A 456 -22.91 -9.42 0.42
CA ALA A 456 -22.00 -9.06 1.48
C ALA A 456 -22.53 -7.74 2.06
N PRO A 457 -22.87 -7.66 3.36
CA PRO A 457 -23.41 -6.43 3.92
C PRO A 457 -22.35 -5.36 3.78
N PHE A 458 -22.60 -4.39 2.90
CA PHE A 458 -21.83 -3.16 2.86
C PHE A 458 -21.86 -2.54 4.25
N VAL A 459 -20.71 -2.43 4.90
CA VAL A 459 -20.59 -1.73 6.17
C VAL A 459 -19.80 -0.45 5.90
N PRO A 460 -20.46 0.73 5.78
CA PRO A 460 -19.76 2.00 5.59
C PRO A 460 -18.60 2.21 6.56
N ALA A 461 -18.81 1.84 7.82
CA ALA A 461 -17.82 1.97 8.89
C ALA A 461 -16.48 1.27 8.61
N ASP A 462 -16.46 0.27 7.73
CA ASP A 462 -15.24 -0.43 7.35
C ASP A 462 -14.39 0.35 6.34
N LEU A 463 -15.03 1.03 5.38
CA LEU A 463 -14.36 1.97 4.48
C LEU A 463 -13.91 3.25 5.19
N GLU A 464 -14.69 3.69 6.17
CA GLU A 464 -14.43 4.88 6.98
C GLU A 464 -13.37 4.68 8.08
N ARG A 465 -12.91 3.45 8.29
CA ARG A 465 -11.99 3.13 9.36
C ARG A 465 -10.59 3.71 9.09
N ASN A 466 -10.04 4.40 10.08
CA ASN A 466 -8.69 4.98 10.06
C ASN A 466 -8.43 5.97 8.90
N THR A 467 -9.48 6.57 8.34
CA THR A 467 -9.41 7.57 7.26
C THR A 467 -9.07 8.97 7.77
N ARG A 468 -9.41 9.27 9.02
CA ARG A 468 -8.98 10.49 9.72
C ARG A 468 -7.53 10.38 10.12
N TRP A 469 -6.71 11.38 9.82
CA TRP A 469 -5.31 11.39 10.24
C TRP A 469 -4.74 12.80 10.39
N TRP A 470 -3.57 12.87 11.02
CA TRP A 470 -2.72 14.06 10.99
C TRP A 470 -1.26 13.67 10.74
N THR A 471 -0.45 14.61 10.22
CA THR A 471 0.99 14.45 10.07
C THR A 471 1.74 15.74 10.42
N THR A 472 2.97 15.59 10.92
CA THR A 472 3.97 16.66 10.98
C THR A 472 5.16 16.29 10.12
N SER A 473 5.60 17.22 9.30
CA SER A 473 6.74 17.08 8.40
C SER A 473 7.80 18.14 8.67
N PHE A 474 9.07 17.77 8.49
CA PHE A 474 10.20 18.69 8.51
C PHE A 474 10.97 18.64 7.20
N GLY A 475 11.61 19.74 6.85
CA GLY A 475 12.24 19.89 5.56
C GLY A 475 13.13 21.11 5.43
N PHE A 476 13.60 21.34 4.21
CA PHE A 476 14.36 22.52 3.84
C PHE A 476 13.99 23.00 2.43
N ALA A 477 14.31 24.25 2.14
CA ALA A 477 14.23 24.81 0.81
C ALA A 477 15.46 25.66 0.46
N VAL A 478 15.78 25.71 -0.82
CA VAL A 478 16.75 26.63 -1.41
C VAL A 478 16.09 27.34 -2.57
N ARG A 479 16.10 28.67 -2.55
CA ARG A 479 15.53 29.50 -3.61
C ARG A 479 16.62 30.36 -4.24
N TYR A 480 16.63 30.38 -5.57
CA TYR A 480 17.25 31.40 -6.39
C TYR A 480 16.19 32.39 -6.87
N SER A 481 16.47 33.69 -6.80
CA SER A 481 15.61 34.75 -7.30
C SER A 481 16.44 35.75 -8.09
N GLY A 482 16.11 35.89 -9.38
CA GLY A 482 16.60 37.00 -10.20
C GLY A 482 15.94 38.33 -9.84
N THR A 483 14.76 38.30 -9.19
CA THR A 483 14.06 39.50 -8.70
C THR A 483 14.62 39.90 -7.33
N ASP A 484 14.57 41.20 -6.99
CA ASP A 484 14.93 41.63 -5.63
C ASP A 484 14.01 40.92 -4.62
N TRP A 485 14.49 40.62 -3.41
CA TRP A 485 13.74 39.90 -2.36
C TRP A 485 12.36 40.51 -2.03
N SER A 486 12.15 41.78 -2.39
CA SER A 486 10.88 42.50 -2.31
C SER A 486 9.86 42.16 -3.40
N GLY A 487 10.21 41.29 -4.36
CA GLY A 487 9.43 41.01 -5.56
C GLY A 487 9.55 42.11 -6.63
N ASP A 488 10.65 42.87 -6.66
CA ASP A 488 10.86 43.88 -7.70
C ASP A 488 11.53 43.31 -8.95
N SER A 489 10.71 42.95 -9.93
CA SER A 489 11.12 42.40 -11.23
C SER A 489 11.77 43.43 -12.17
N ARG A 490 11.59 44.75 -11.95
CA ARG A 490 12.07 45.82 -12.86
C ARG A 490 13.58 45.99 -12.91
N ARG A 491 14.31 45.45 -11.92
CA ARG A 491 15.76 45.57 -11.81
C ARG A 491 16.51 44.32 -12.29
N SER A 492 15.78 43.33 -12.80
CA SER A 492 16.35 42.06 -13.22
C SER A 492 16.38 41.92 -14.74
N THR A 493 17.51 41.49 -15.28
CA THR A 493 17.65 41.10 -16.69
C THR A 493 16.94 39.78 -17.01
N ILE A 494 16.68 38.93 -16.01
CA ILE A 494 15.94 37.67 -16.15
C ILE A 494 15.00 37.52 -14.95
N PRO A 495 13.69 37.81 -15.10
CA PRO A 495 12.72 37.71 -14.02
C PRO A 495 12.32 36.23 -13.77
N LEU A 496 13.28 35.46 -13.25
CA LEU A 496 13.17 34.03 -12.97
C LEU A 496 13.38 33.75 -11.49
N GLU A 497 12.55 32.88 -10.94
CA GLU A 497 12.72 32.30 -9.61
C GLU A 497 12.75 30.79 -9.72
N ILE A 498 13.64 30.14 -8.97
CA ILE A 498 13.76 28.69 -8.88
C ILE A 498 13.79 28.31 -7.41
N GLU A 499 13.00 27.33 -6.99
CA GLU A 499 12.96 26.84 -5.61
C GLU A 499 13.05 25.31 -5.61
N LEU A 500 14.00 24.77 -4.86
CA LEU A 500 14.09 23.34 -4.53
C LEU A 500 13.61 23.14 -3.11
N ARG A 501 12.70 22.19 -2.87
CA ARG A 501 12.23 21.81 -1.53
C ARG A 501 12.33 20.33 -1.30
N TYR A 502 12.55 19.99 -0.04
CA TYR A 502 12.42 18.63 0.48
C TYR A 502 11.63 18.65 1.78
N LEU A 503 10.63 17.77 1.92
CA LEU A 503 9.89 17.54 3.16
C LEU A 503 9.77 16.04 3.43
N LYS A 504 9.88 15.65 4.71
CA LYS A 504 9.67 14.29 5.18
C LYS A 504 8.69 14.28 6.35
N VAL A 505 7.69 13.39 6.30
CA VAL A 505 6.81 13.13 7.43
C VAL A 505 7.62 12.45 8.54
N THR A 506 7.57 13.00 9.75
CA THR A 506 8.28 12.49 10.93
C THR A 506 7.35 11.91 11.99
N SER A 507 6.11 12.38 12.04
CA SER A 507 5.08 11.90 12.98
C SER A 507 3.68 12.07 12.41
N GLY A 508 2.73 11.34 12.97
CA GLY A 508 1.32 11.34 12.58
C GLY A 508 0.51 10.32 13.40
N GLY A 509 -0.81 10.35 13.30
CA GLY A 509 -1.72 9.51 14.09
C GLY A 509 -3.19 9.70 13.73
N ASP A 510 -4.10 9.39 14.66
CA ASP A 510 -5.59 9.34 14.55
C ASP A 510 -6.15 8.27 13.59
N GLY A 511 -5.35 7.84 12.61
CA GLY A 511 -5.69 6.83 11.61
C GLY A 511 -4.45 6.42 10.85
N PHE A 512 -4.60 6.08 9.57
CA PHE A 512 -3.49 5.68 8.72
C PHE A 512 -2.95 6.87 7.94
N ALA A 513 -1.97 7.55 8.54
CA ALA A 513 -1.35 8.72 7.95
C ALA A 513 -0.23 8.33 6.96
N PRO A 514 -0.10 8.95 5.77
CA PRO A 514 0.94 8.59 4.81
C PRO A 514 2.35 8.95 5.31
N ALA A 515 3.28 7.98 5.34
CA ALA A 515 4.69 8.24 5.68
C ALA A 515 5.46 8.69 4.45
N ARG A 516 5.17 9.92 4.00
CA ARG A 516 5.59 10.48 2.71
C ARG A 516 6.94 11.21 2.77
N ASN A 517 7.72 11.08 1.70
CA ASN A 517 8.80 12.02 1.36
C ASN A 517 8.39 12.81 0.12
N VAL A 518 8.68 14.11 0.11
CA VAL A 518 8.30 15.02 -0.98
C VAL A 518 9.52 15.80 -1.43
N TRP A 519 9.81 15.72 -2.73
CA TRP A 519 10.73 16.60 -3.43
C TRP A 519 9.95 17.54 -4.31
N GLU A 520 10.41 18.79 -4.42
CA GLU A 520 9.78 19.76 -5.28
C GLU A 520 10.77 20.68 -5.94
N VAL A 521 10.54 20.97 -7.21
CA VAL A 521 11.26 21.97 -7.99
C VAL A 521 10.23 22.93 -8.59
N GLY A 522 10.20 24.15 -8.09
CA GLY A 522 9.39 25.25 -8.58
C GLY A 522 10.18 26.18 -9.47
N THR A 523 9.58 26.65 -10.56
CA THR A 523 10.08 27.76 -11.37
C THR A 523 8.97 28.77 -11.63
N ARG A 524 9.30 30.06 -11.64
CA ARG A 524 8.38 31.16 -11.96
C ARG A 524 9.05 32.14 -12.90
N PHE A 525 8.33 32.52 -13.94
CA PHE A 525 8.70 33.55 -14.89
C PHE A 525 7.68 34.68 -14.85
N TYR A 526 8.14 35.91 -14.97
CA TYR A 526 7.27 37.09 -15.01
C TYR A 526 7.42 37.83 -16.34
N TRP A 527 6.31 38.17 -16.97
CA TRP A 527 6.28 38.87 -18.25
C TRP A 527 5.24 40.00 -18.24
N SER A 528 5.66 41.23 -18.58
CA SER A 528 4.75 42.37 -18.72
C SER A 528 4.06 42.29 -20.09
N VAL A 529 2.75 42.11 -20.10
CA VAL A 529 1.97 41.96 -21.36
C VAL A 529 1.65 43.31 -21.98
N PHE A 530 1.50 44.35 -21.14
CA PHE A 530 1.28 45.73 -21.56
C PHE A 530 2.34 46.61 -20.87
N GLN A 531 3.09 47.41 -21.65
CA GLN A 531 4.05 48.41 -21.13
C GLN A 531 3.40 49.78 -21.02
#